data_AF-A0A4Y7PYN5-F1
#
_entry.id   AF-A0A4Y7PYN5-F1
#
_cell.length_a   1.000
_cell.length_b   1.000
_cell.length_c   1.000
_cell.angle_alpha   90.00
_cell.angle_beta   90.00
_cell.angle_gamma   90.00
#
_symmetry.space_group_name_H-M   'P 1'
#
loop_
_entity.id
_entity.type
_entity.pdbx_description
1 polymer ?
#
loop_
_entity_poly.entity_id
_entity_poly.type
_entity_poly.pdbx_seq_one_letter_code
_entity_poly.pdbx_strand_id
1 'polypeptide(L)'
;IRDSIVKACDDDISRWPTVCPHVFWADRVTIRRSTGHSPFFMAHGVEPLLPFDIVHATYLVPLLSTPLTTVDLLALRARALERR
;
A
#
# COMPACT_ATOMS: atom_id res chain seq x y z
N ILE A 1 -3.18 5.31 -8.96
CA ILE A 1 -3.95 4.05 -8.89
C ILE A 1 -3.73 3.19 -10.11
N ARG A 2 -4.21 3.55 -11.31
CA ARG A 2 -4.00 2.74 -12.53
C ARG A 2 -2.54 2.30 -12.71
N ASP A 3 -1.62 3.26 -12.70
CA ASP A 3 -0.19 2.96 -12.92
C ASP A 3 0.39 2.10 -11.79
N SER A 4 -0.14 2.21 -10.57
CA SER A 4 0.24 1.35 -9.44
C SER A 4 -0.26 -0.08 -9.62
N ILE A 5 -1.45 -0.27 -10.21
CA ILE A 5 -1.99 -1.59 -10.56
C ILE A 5 -1.10 -2.24 -11.62
N VAL A 6 -0.80 -1.51 -12.71
CA VAL A 6 0.08 -1.99 -13.77
C VAL A 6 1.44 -2.36 -13.20
N LYS A 7 2.03 -1.50 -12.38
CA LYS A 7 3.33 -1.76 -11.76
C LYS A 7 3.29 -2.93 -10.77
N ALA A 8 2.20 -3.13 -10.06
CA ALA A 8 2.06 -4.25 -9.12
C ALA A 8 1.92 -5.61 -9.83
N CYS A 9 1.57 -5.64 -11.13
CA CYS A 9 1.38 -6.86 -11.91
C CYS A 9 2.67 -7.60 -12.32
N ASP A 10 3.87 -7.04 -12.09
CA ASP A 10 5.17 -7.65 -12.41
C ASP A 10 5.22 -8.18 -13.87
N ASP A 11 5.05 -7.27 -14.84
CA ASP A 11 5.06 -7.50 -16.29
C ASP A 11 3.94 -8.40 -16.85
N ASP A 12 3.15 -9.07 -16.01
CA ASP A 12 1.96 -9.81 -16.41
C ASP A 12 0.67 -9.04 -16.11
N ILE A 13 0.26 -8.18 -17.06
CA ILE A 13 -0.91 -7.32 -16.92
C ILE A 13 -2.22 -8.12 -16.74
N SER A 14 -2.27 -9.40 -17.12
CA SER A 14 -3.46 -10.22 -16.98
C SER A 14 -3.86 -10.43 -15.51
N ARG A 15 -2.91 -10.28 -14.58
CA ARG A 15 -3.10 -10.39 -13.13
C ARG A 15 -3.79 -9.18 -12.51
N TRP A 16 -4.08 -8.12 -13.27
CA TRP A 16 -4.68 -6.91 -12.74
C TRP A 16 -5.94 -7.14 -11.89
N PRO A 17 -6.87 -8.08 -12.19
CA PRO A 17 -8.05 -8.29 -11.36
C PRO A 17 -7.70 -8.79 -9.96
N THR A 18 -6.65 -9.61 -9.86
CA THR A 18 -6.16 -10.19 -8.60
C THR A 18 -5.44 -9.14 -7.76
N VAL A 19 -4.63 -8.28 -8.40
CA VAL A 19 -3.79 -7.30 -7.71
C VAL A 19 -4.56 -6.01 -7.37
N CYS A 20 -5.61 -5.69 -8.14
CA CYS A 20 -6.40 -4.47 -8.00
C CYS A 20 -6.96 -4.24 -6.57
N PRO A 21 -7.60 -5.21 -5.89
CA PRO A 21 -8.07 -5.04 -4.52
C PRO A 21 -6.93 -4.68 -3.54
N HIS A 22 -5.76 -5.28 -3.71
CA HIS A 22 -4.59 -5.04 -2.86
C HIS A 22 -4.05 -3.61 -3.03
N VAL A 23 -4.03 -3.09 -4.26
CA VAL A 23 -3.64 -1.70 -4.54
C VAL A 23 -4.64 -0.70 -3.96
N PHE A 24 -5.94 -0.97 -4.07
CA PHE A 24 -6.96 -0.12 -3.46
C PHE A 24 -6.86 -0.11 -1.93
N TRP A 25 -6.59 -1.27 -1.33
CA TRP A 25 -6.36 -1.34 0.11
C TRP A 25 -5.11 -0.54 0.50
N ALA A 26 -4.01 -0.72 -0.22
CA ALA A 26 -2.78 0.05 -0.01
C ALA A 26 -3.02 1.57 -0.08
N ASP A 27 -3.82 2.07 -1.02
CA ASP A 27 -4.15 3.51 -1.12
C ASP A 27 -4.94 4.01 0.10
N ARG A 28 -5.91 3.22 0.57
CA ARG A 28 -6.76 3.60 1.72
C ARG A 28 -5.98 3.67 3.03
N VAL A 29 -4.97 2.81 3.20
CA VAL A 29 -4.17 2.75 4.43
C VAL A 29 -2.88 3.58 4.34
N THR A 30 -2.59 4.18 3.19
CA THR A 30 -1.42 5.05 3.02
C THR A 30 -1.74 6.49 3.39
N ILE A 31 -0.87 7.11 4.19
CA ILE A 31 -0.96 8.52 4.57
C ILE A 31 -0.87 9.42 3.33
N ARG A 32 -1.79 10.39 3.23
CA ARG A 32 -1.76 11.43 2.19
C ARG A 32 -0.97 12.64 2.65
N ARG A 33 -0.11 13.17 1.77
CA ARG A 33 0.68 14.38 2.05
C ARG A 33 -0.17 15.61 2.35
N SER A 34 -1.35 15.73 1.73
CA SER A 34 -2.23 16.89 1.88
C SER A 34 -2.93 16.95 3.24
N THR A 35 -3.21 15.80 3.85
CA THR A 35 -3.97 15.72 5.11
C THR A 35 -3.11 15.23 6.28
N GLY A 36 -1.94 14.65 6.03
CA GLY A 36 -1.13 13.99 7.06
C GLY A 36 -1.73 12.67 7.57
N HIS A 37 -2.89 12.24 7.05
CA HIS A 37 -3.61 11.06 7.51
C HIS A 37 -3.97 10.11 6.36
N SER A 38 -4.18 8.83 6.69
CA SER A 38 -4.70 7.85 5.73
C SER A 38 -6.21 8.04 5.52
N PRO A 39 -6.75 7.77 4.31
CA PRO A 39 -8.20 7.77 4.09
C PRO A 39 -8.96 6.86 5.07
N PHE A 40 -8.39 5.72 5.44
CA PHE A 40 -8.95 4.81 6.44
C PHE A 40 -9.08 5.49 7.81
N PHE A 41 -8.02 6.14 8.30
CA PHE A 41 -8.06 6.87 9.56
C PHE A 41 -9.12 7.97 9.54
N MET A 42 -9.22 8.74 8.45
CA MET A 42 -10.22 9.79 8.34
C MET A 42 -11.66 9.26 8.37
N ALA A 43 -11.90 8.05 7.83
CA ALA A 43 -13.21 7.45 7.79
C ALA A 43 -13.60 6.76 9.12
N HIS A 44 -12.63 6.20 9.84
CA HIS A 44 -12.88 5.33 11.00
C HIS A 44 -12.36 5.88 12.34
N GLY A 45 -11.54 6.92 12.33
CA GLY A 45 -10.93 7.51 13.53
C GLY A 45 -9.85 6.64 14.20
N VAL A 46 -9.47 5.52 13.58
CA VAL A 46 -8.47 4.57 14.09
C VAL A 46 -7.48 4.21 12.98
N GLU A 47 -6.21 3.99 13.34
CA GLU A 47 -5.19 3.62 12.36
C GLU A 47 -5.39 2.17 11.88
N PRO A 48 -5.18 1.90 10.57
CA PRO A 48 -5.29 0.55 10.05
C PRO A 48 -4.11 -0.29 10.56
N LEU A 49 -4.41 -1.45 11.13
CA LEU A 49 -3.41 -2.46 11.50
C LEU A 49 -3.39 -3.57 10.45
N LEU A 50 -2.27 -3.73 9.75
CA LEU A 50 -2.10 -4.81 8.79
C LEU A 50 -1.52 -6.04 9.50
N PRO A 51 -1.88 -7.26 9.08
CA PRO A 51 -1.36 -8.50 9.66
C PRO A 51 0.16 -8.56 9.68
N PHE A 52 0.81 -8.06 8.63
CA PHE A 52 2.27 -7.98 8.57
C PHE A 52 2.85 -6.86 9.44
N ASP A 53 2.08 -5.84 9.84
CA ASP A 53 2.54 -4.86 10.83
C ASP A 53 2.75 -5.49 12.20
N ILE A 54 2.02 -6.56 12.49
CA ILE A 54 2.17 -7.34 13.73
C ILE A 54 3.33 -8.34 13.58
N VAL A 55 3.34 -9.11 12.49
CA VAL A 55 4.30 -10.21 12.30
C VAL A 55 5.71 -9.70 11.99
N HIS A 56 5.84 -8.66 11.17
CA HIS A 56 7.12 -8.13 10.70
C HIS A 56 7.54 -6.84 11.41
N ALA A 57 6.70 -6.34 12.34
CA ALA A 57 6.91 -5.07 13.02
C ALA A 57 7.26 -3.94 12.02
N THR A 58 6.59 -3.88 10.87
CA THR A 58 6.90 -2.90 9.80
C THR A 58 6.80 -1.46 10.25
N TYR A 59 6.08 -1.18 11.35
CA TYR A 59 6.08 0.12 12.03
C TYR A 59 7.47 0.54 12.55
N LEU A 60 8.34 -0.42 12.90
CA LEU A 60 9.69 -0.19 13.41
C LEU A 60 10.76 -0.10 12.30
N VAL A 61 10.39 -0.38 11.05
CA VAL A 61 11.32 -0.29 9.93
C VAL A 61 11.59 1.20 9.65
N PRO A 62 12.87 1.64 9.60
CA PRO A 62 13.20 3.02 9.27
C PRO A 62 12.52 3.44 7.97
N LEU A 63 12.06 4.70 7.93
CA LEU A 63 11.48 5.29 6.72
C LEU A 63 12.39 4.98 5.53
N LEU A 64 11.77 4.47 4.46
CA LEU A 64 12.43 4.07 3.21
C LEU A 64 13.54 5.06 2.87
N SER A 65 14.78 4.60 2.85
CA SER A 65 15.98 5.41 2.64
C SER A 65 16.05 6.04 1.24
N THR A 66 15.20 5.58 0.34
CA THR A 66 15.03 6.11 -1.01
C THR A 66 13.68 6.85 -1.14
N PRO A 67 13.68 8.02 -1.79
CA PRO A 67 12.42 8.71 -2.10
C PRO A 67 11.62 7.86 -3.10
N LEU A 68 10.53 7.29 -2.63
CA LEU A 68 9.60 6.53 -3.46
C LEU A 68 8.50 7.43 -4.01
N THR A 69 8.16 7.21 -5.29
CA THR A 69 6.94 7.80 -5.82
C THR A 69 5.73 7.13 -5.17
N THR A 70 4.60 7.84 -5.12
CA THR A 70 3.35 7.26 -4.61
C THR A 70 2.97 6.00 -5.40
N VAL A 71 3.27 5.97 -6.70
CA VAL A 71 2.98 4.82 -7.56
C VAL A 71 3.74 3.58 -7.09
N ASP A 72 5.04 3.75 -6.85
CA ASP A 72 5.94 2.66 -6.43
C ASP A 72 5.61 2.17 -5.03
N LEU A 73 5.32 3.09 -4.12
CA LEU A 73 4.92 2.77 -2.76
C LEU A 73 3.64 1.95 -2.73
N LEU A 74 2.63 2.33 -3.52
CA LEU A 74 1.37 1.58 -3.59
C LEU A 74 1.57 0.20 -4.22
N ALA A 75 2.40 0.09 -5.26
CA ALA A 75 2.71 -1.19 -5.88
C ALA A 75 3.46 -2.13 -4.92
N LEU A 76 4.45 -1.62 -4.20
CA LEU A 76 5.23 -2.39 -3.23
C LEU A 76 4.35 -2.88 -2.07
N ARG A 77 3.49 -2.00 -1.53
CA ARG A 77 2.51 -2.39 -0.49
C ARG A 77 1.51 -3.42 -0.99
N ALA A 78 0.99 -3.26 -2.21
CA ALA A 78 0.07 -4.24 -2.79
C ALA A 78 0.70 -5.64 -2.90
N ARG A 79 1.98 -5.74 -3.28
CA ARG A 79 2.71 -7.01 -3.32
C ARG A 79 2.92 -7.60 -1.92
N ALA A 80 3.20 -6.77 -0.92
CA ALA A 80 3.29 -7.23 0.47
C ALA A 80 1.94 -7.75 0.99
N LEU A 81 0.83 -7.12 0.58
CA LEU A 81 -0.53 -7.57 0.90
C LEU A 81 -0.92 -8.86 0.18
N GLU A 82 -0.42 -9.08 -1.05
CA GLU A 82 -0.67 -10.29 -1.84
C GLU A 82 0.04 -11.52 -1.25
N ARG A 83 1.26 -11.35 -0.72
CA ARG A 83 2.10 -12.43 -0.16
C ARG A 83 1.68 -12.90 1.25
N ARG A 84 0.41 -12.72 1.59
CA ARG A 84 -0.14 -13.07 2.90
C ARG A 84 -0.23 -14.58 3.11
#